data_AF-A0A5S4FEE7-F1
#
_entry.id   AF-A0A5S4FEE7-F1
#
_cell.length_a   1.000
_cell.length_b   1.000
_cell.length_c   1.000
_cell.angle_alpha   90.00
_cell.angle_beta   90.00
_cell.angle_gamma   90.00
#
_symmetry.space_group_name_H-M   'P 1'
#
loop_
_entity.id
_entity.type
_entity.pdbx_description
1 polymer ?
#
loop_
_entity_poly.entity_id
_entity_poly.type
_entity_poly.pdbx_seq_one_letter_code
_entity_poly.pdbx_strand_id
1 'polypeptide(L)'
;MTPPRRRLAVAAATLTLAVLTMTGCGALGQAVDCNTAANEATKIMTDWSSDVTKNATDTKAIGTASKTAADKTKELAGKYDGDVAAALNDLAAGFETMEKGDLNGVTEFTGKMNGFSQKITAACT
;
A
#
# COMPACT_ATOMS: atom_id res chain seq x y z
N MET A 1 25.18 -38.38 -21.18
CA MET A 1 25.74 -37.47 -20.16
C MET A 1 24.62 -36.55 -19.69
N THR A 2 24.55 -36.24 -18.40
CA THR A 2 23.35 -35.69 -17.72
C THR A 2 23.29 -34.13 -17.68
N PRO A 3 22.08 -33.53 -17.52
CA PRO A 3 21.78 -32.08 -17.48
C PRO A 3 21.48 -31.62 -16.01
N PRO A 4 20.72 -30.53 -15.64
CA PRO A 4 20.06 -29.46 -16.42
C PRO A 4 20.16 -28.00 -15.88
N ARG A 5 19.67 -27.04 -16.67
CA ARG A 5 19.19 -25.69 -16.25
C ARG A 5 17.71 -25.56 -16.65
N ARG A 6 16.71 -25.20 -15.83
CA ARG A 6 16.61 -24.87 -14.39
C ARG A 6 17.09 -23.46 -13.97
N ARG A 7 16.17 -22.71 -13.32
CA ARG A 7 16.21 -21.34 -12.74
C ARG A 7 16.15 -20.17 -13.75
N LEU A 8 15.15 -19.27 -13.74
CA LEU A 8 13.89 -19.20 -12.97
C LEU A 8 12.71 -18.84 -13.90
N ALA A 9 11.63 -19.61 -13.84
CA ALA A 9 10.30 -19.16 -14.24
C ALA A 9 9.49 -18.93 -12.94
N VAL A 10 9.59 -17.73 -12.40
CA VAL A 10 8.78 -17.27 -11.25
C VAL A 10 8.18 -15.93 -11.62
N ALA A 11 7.06 -15.99 -12.33
CA ALA A 11 6.20 -14.86 -12.62
C ALA A 11 4.75 -15.34 -12.61
N ALA A 12 3.86 -14.58 -11.97
CA ALA A 12 2.40 -14.77 -11.93
C ALA A 12 1.89 -16.13 -11.38
N ALA A 13 2.02 -16.36 -10.05
CA ALA A 13 1.35 -17.49 -9.37
C ALA A 13 0.95 -17.25 -7.90
N THR A 14 0.61 -16.02 -7.51
CA THR A 14 0.09 -15.69 -6.15
C THR A 14 -1.28 -15.00 -6.14
N LEU A 15 -1.84 -14.63 -7.29
CA LEU A 15 -3.17 -14.02 -7.40
C LEU A 15 -4.35 -15.01 -7.26
N THR A 16 -4.08 -16.31 -7.16
CA THR A 16 -5.11 -17.36 -7.06
C THR A 16 -5.78 -17.48 -5.69
N LEU A 17 -5.27 -16.81 -4.64
CA LEU A 17 -5.86 -16.86 -3.29
C LEU A 17 -6.98 -15.83 -3.03
N ALA A 18 -7.18 -14.85 -3.90
CA ALA A 18 -8.17 -13.77 -3.70
C ALA A 18 -9.54 -14.03 -4.34
N VAL A 19 -9.71 -15.11 -5.11
CA VAL A 19 -10.93 -15.38 -5.90
C VAL A 19 -12.09 -15.94 -5.05
N LEU A 20 -11.82 -16.46 -3.84
CA LEU A 20 -12.77 -17.26 -3.05
C LEU A 20 -13.54 -16.51 -1.96
N THR A 21 -13.38 -15.19 -1.83
CA THR A 21 -14.17 -14.34 -0.90
C THR A 21 -14.85 -13.16 -1.61
N MET A 22 -14.96 -13.20 -2.95
CA MET A 22 -15.64 -12.17 -3.75
C MET A 22 -17.17 -12.33 -3.75
N THR A 23 -17.79 -12.23 -2.58
CA THR A 23 -19.25 -12.09 -2.41
C THR A 23 -19.55 -10.68 -1.89
N GLY A 24 -19.46 -9.67 -2.76
CA GLY A 24 -19.56 -8.27 -2.34
C GLY A 24 -19.91 -7.27 -3.45
N CYS A 25 -19.16 -7.23 -4.56
CA CYS A 25 -19.33 -6.17 -5.55
C CYS A 25 -19.71 -6.69 -6.96
N GLY A 26 -20.92 -6.34 -7.41
CA GLY A 26 -21.47 -6.67 -8.73
C GLY A 26 -20.91 -5.83 -9.88
N ALA A 27 -19.59 -5.65 -9.93
CA ALA A 27 -18.91 -4.88 -10.98
C ALA A 27 -17.48 -5.40 -11.20
N LEU A 28 -17.26 -6.10 -12.31
CA LEU A 28 -15.92 -6.54 -12.74
C LEU A 28 -14.96 -5.35 -12.95
N GLY A 29 -15.48 -4.14 -13.19
CA GLY A 29 -14.71 -2.89 -13.20
C GLY A 29 -14.21 -2.49 -11.81
N GLN A 30 -15.11 -2.30 -10.83
CA GLN A 30 -14.71 -1.93 -9.46
C GLN A 30 -13.77 -2.96 -8.82
N ALA A 31 -13.90 -4.25 -9.14
CA ALA A 31 -12.97 -5.28 -8.67
C ALA A 31 -11.53 -5.06 -9.19
N VAL A 32 -11.37 -4.59 -10.43
CA VAL A 32 -10.07 -4.24 -11.01
C VAL A 32 -9.55 -2.92 -10.42
N ASP A 33 -10.40 -1.91 -10.27
CA ASP A 33 -10.06 -0.63 -9.66
C ASP A 33 -9.63 -0.79 -8.20
N CYS A 34 -10.35 -1.57 -7.39
CA CYS A 34 -10.02 -1.74 -5.98
C CYS A 34 -8.77 -2.62 -5.78
N ASN A 35 -8.54 -3.60 -6.65
CA ASN A 35 -7.26 -4.31 -6.69
C ASN A 35 -6.11 -3.36 -7.13
N THR A 36 -6.37 -2.39 -8.01
CA THR A 36 -5.40 -1.34 -8.38
C THR A 36 -5.11 -0.40 -7.22
N ALA A 37 -6.15 0.06 -6.51
CA ALA A 37 -6.04 0.88 -5.29
C ALA A 37 -5.20 0.18 -4.22
N ALA A 38 -5.49 -1.09 -3.93
CA ALA A 38 -4.75 -1.89 -2.97
C ALA A 38 -3.29 -2.11 -3.38
N ASN A 39 -3.01 -2.37 -4.66
CA ASN A 39 -1.63 -2.54 -5.15
C ASN A 39 -0.83 -1.23 -5.11
N GLU A 40 -1.40 -0.10 -5.56
CA GLU A 40 -0.70 1.19 -5.50
C GLU A 40 -0.53 1.67 -4.05
N ALA A 41 -1.51 1.49 -3.17
CA ALA A 41 -1.34 1.79 -1.74
C ALA A 41 -0.27 0.90 -1.08
N THR A 42 -0.24 -0.40 -1.38
CA THR A 42 0.80 -1.33 -0.92
C THR A 42 2.17 -0.91 -1.42
N LYS A 43 2.27 -0.45 -2.67
CA LYS A 43 3.50 0.04 -3.27
C LYS A 43 3.95 1.36 -2.61
N ILE A 44 3.05 2.31 -2.36
CA ILE A 44 3.37 3.54 -1.62
C ILE A 44 3.88 3.21 -0.21
N MET A 45 3.22 2.29 0.51
CA MET A 45 3.69 1.82 1.83
C MET A 45 5.06 1.13 1.75
N THR A 46 5.33 0.36 0.69
CA THR A 46 6.61 -0.34 0.48
C THR A 46 7.74 0.61 0.11
N ASP A 47 7.49 1.56 -0.79
CA ASP A 47 8.42 2.63 -1.18
C ASP A 47 8.77 3.49 0.06
N TRP A 48 7.75 3.94 0.79
CA TRP A 48 7.90 4.69 2.05
C TRP A 48 8.72 3.92 3.08
N SER A 49 8.35 2.67 3.36
CA SER A 49 9.06 1.83 4.34
C SER A 49 10.51 1.59 3.93
N SER A 50 10.76 1.42 2.63
CA SER A 50 12.11 1.30 2.07
C SER A 50 12.93 2.58 2.25
N ASP A 51 12.37 3.75 1.97
CA ASP A 51 13.07 5.02 2.09
C ASP A 51 13.28 5.43 3.55
N VAL A 52 12.32 5.15 4.43
CA VAL A 52 12.49 5.31 5.88
C VAL A 52 13.56 4.35 6.42
N THR A 53 13.61 3.10 5.96
CA THR A 53 14.63 2.14 6.39
C THR A 53 16.03 2.54 5.91
N LYS A 54 16.17 3.02 4.66
CA LYS A 54 17.45 3.55 4.12
C LYS A 54 17.94 4.77 4.89
N ASN A 55 17.02 5.61 5.36
CA ASN A 55 17.30 6.89 6.00
C ASN A 55 16.89 6.92 7.48
N ALA A 56 17.00 5.78 8.18
CA ALA A 56 16.39 5.56 9.51
C ALA A 56 16.82 6.55 10.61
N THR A 57 17.90 7.30 10.40
CA THR A 57 18.43 8.34 11.31
C THR A 57 18.29 9.76 10.77
N ASP A 58 17.86 9.95 9.52
CA ASP A 58 17.61 11.26 8.91
C ASP A 58 16.11 11.59 8.95
N THR A 59 15.73 12.32 9.99
CA THR A 59 14.35 12.77 10.22
C THR A 59 13.82 13.64 9.09
N LYS A 60 14.69 14.39 8.37
CA LYS A 60 14.28 15.22 7.23
C LYS A 60 13.99 14.38 5.99
N ALA A 61 14.81 13.36 5.72
CA ALA A 61 14.55 12.40 4.66
C ALA A 61 13.28 11.58 4.95
N ILE A 62 13.08 11.12 6.20
CA ILE A 62 11.86 10.44 6.65
C ILE A 62 10.63 11.34 6.51
N GLY A 63 10.73 12.61 6.92
CA GLY A 63 9.64 13.58 6.75
C GLY A 63 9.28 13.81 5.29
N THR A 64 10.30 13.91 4.41
CA THR A 64 10.12 14.05 2.96
C THR A 64 9.50 12.80 2.33
N ALA A 65 9.94 11.60 2.73
CA ALA A 65 9.38 10.32 2.28
C ALA A 65 7.92 10.16 2.73
N SER A 66 7.62 10.52 3.97
CA SER A 66 6.26 10.50 4.53
C SER A 66 5.35 11.49 3.82
N LYS A 67 5.81 12.72 3.58
CA LYS A 67 5.05 13.71 2.79
C LYS A 67 4.79 13.22 1.36
N THR A 68 5.82 12.69 0.69
CA THR A 68 5.69 12.12 -0.66
C THR A 68 4.71 10.95 -0.70
N ALA A 69 4.69 10.11 0.34
CA ALA A 69 3.73 9.03 0.48
C ALA A 69 2.31 9.54 0.72
N ALA A 70 2.13 10.56 1.57
CA ALA A 70 0.85 11.24 1.78
C ALA A 70 0.31 11.84 0.47
N ASP A 71 1.12 12.63 -0.24
CA ASP A 71 0.75 13.30 -1.48
C ASP A 71 0.34 12.28 -2.56
N LYS A 72 1.15 11.23 -2.78
CA LYS A 72 0.81 10.11 -3.68
C LYS A 72 -0.49 9.41 -3.26
N THR A 73 -0.71 9.21 -1.97
CA THR A 73 -1.92 8.53 -1.47
C THR A 73 -3.16 9.41 -1.61
N LYS A 74 -3.03 10.74 -1.47
CA LYS A 74 -4.12 11.70 -1.78
C LYS A 74 -4.42 11.77 -3.27
N GLU A 75 -3.40 11.78 -4.12
CA GLU A 75 -3.58 11.71 -5.57
C GLU A 75 -4.24 10.40 -6.00
N LEU A 76 -3.90 9.28 -5.34
CA LEU A 76 -4.55 8.00 -5.52
C LEU A 76 -6.00 8.04 -4.99
N ALA A 77 -6.25 8.62 -3.82
CA ALA A 77 -7.58 8.77 -3.25
C ALA A 77 -8.52 9.58 -4.16
N GLY A 78 -8.01 10.64 -4.81
CA GLY A 78 -8.76 11.44 -5.77
C GLY A 78 -9.07 10.74 -7.11
N LYS A 79 -8.64 9.49 -7.31
CA LYS A 79 -9.00 8.64 -8.45
C LYS A 79 -10.09 7.62 -8.09
N TYR A 80 -10.50 7.55 -6.84
CA TYR A 80 -11.58 6.70 -6.34
C TYR A 80 -12.63 7.54 -5.62
N ASP A 81 -13.80 6.96 -5.38
CA ASP A 81 -14.89 7.58 -4.64
C ASP A 81 -15.30 6.72 -3.45
N GLY A 82 -16.06 7.30 -2.52
CA GLY A 82 -16.64 6.59 -1.37
C GLY A 82 -15.60 6.02 -0.40
N ASP A 83 -15.84 4.81 0.10
CA ASP A 83 -15.05 4.22 1.18
C ASP A 83 -13.60 3.92 0.80
N VAL A 84 -13.30 3.68 -0.49
CA VAL A 84 -11.92 3.51 -0.98
C VAL A 84 -11.17 4.84 -0.89
N ALA A 85 -11.80 5.94 -1.30
CA ALA A 85 -11.23 7.28 -1.16
C ALA A 85 -11.05 7.65 0.33
N ALA A 86 -11.98 7.28 1.21
CA ALA A 86 -11.86 7.49 2.64
C ALA A 86 -10.69 6.69 3.24
N ALA A 87 -10.57 5.39 2.92
CA ALA A 87 -9.48 4.52 3.40
C ALA A 87 -8.10 5.00 2.91
N LEU A 88 -8.01 5.51 1.69
CA LEU A 88 -6.79 6.11 1.16
C LEU A 88 -6.47 7.47 1.81
N ASN A 89 -7.46 8.33 2.05
CA ASN A 89 -7.24 9.58 2.79
C ASN A 89 -6.83 9.33 4.25
N ASP A 90 -7.37 8.29 4.90
CA ASP A 90 -6.94 7.81 6.23
C ASP A 90 -5.46 7.38 6.21
N LEU A 91 -5.04 6.61 5.20
CA LEU A 91 -3.65 6.20 5.01
C LEU A 91 -2.75 7.42 4.77
N ALA A 92 -3.18 8.37 3.95
CA ALA A 92 -2.47 9.62 3.69
C ALA A 92 -2.31 10.47 4.95
N ALA A 93 -3.37 10.64 5.74
CA ALA A 93 -3.33 11.37 7.01
C ALA A 93 -2.35 10.72 8.00
N GLY A 94 -2.30 9.38 8.03
CA GLY A 94 -1.28 8.64 8.76
C GLY A 94 0.14 9.01 8.33
N PHE A 95 0.42 9.07 7.03
CA PHE A 95 1.70 9.56 6.51
C PHE A 95 1.99 11.03 6.88
N GLU A 96 0.99 11.91 6.85
CA GLU A 96 1.17 13.33 7.22
C GLU A 96 1.58 13.54 8.68
N THR A 97 1.14 12.68 9.62
CA THR A 97 1.61 12.75 11.01
C THR A 97 3.13 12.64 11.14
N MET A 98 3.78 12.00 10.15
CA MET A 98 5.21 11.74 10.11
C MET A 98 5.99 12.73 9.22
N GLU A 99 5.35 13.74 8.60
CA GLU A 99 6.05 14.70 7.70
C GLU A 99 7.18 15.48 8.39
N LYS A 100 7.14 15.56 9.73
CA LYS A 100 8.13 16.24 10.58
C LYS A 100 9.29 15.34 10.99
N GLY A 101 9.35 14.11 10.49
CA GLY A 101 10.40 13.14 10.80
C GLY A 101 10.22 12.44 12.14
N ASP A 102 8.98 12.19 12.55
CA ASP A 102 8.68 11.51 13.82
C ASP A 102 9.00 10.01 13.73
N LEU A 103 10.13 9.62 14.34
CA LEU A 103 10.59 8.23 14.42
C LEU A 103 9.68 7.33 15.26
N ASN A 104 8.96 7.90 16.24
CA ASN A 104 7.97 7.16 17.01
C ASN A 104 6.72 6.94 16.17
N GLY A 105 6.27 7.99 15.48
CA GLY A 105 5.20 7.94 14.48
C GLY A 105 5.45 6.89 13.40
N VAL A 106 6.68 6.82 12.85
CA VAL A 106 7.15 5.77 11.92
C VAL A 106 6.92 4.37 12.48
N THR A 107 7.33 4.15 13.74
CA THR A 107 7.25 2.83 14.37
C THR A 107 5.80 2.42 14.62
N GLU A 108 4.97 3.36 15.11
CA GLU A 108 3.54 3.14 15.34
C GLU A 108 2.76 2.94 14.03
N PHE A 109 3.06 3.74 13.00
CA PHE A 109 2.45 3.60 11.67
C PHE A 109 2.83 2.28 11.01
N THR A 110 4.08 1.83 11.13
CA THR A 110 4.51 0.50 10.64
C THR A 110 3.71 -0.62 11.32
N GLY A 111 3.42 -0.49 12.62
CA GLY A 111 2.50 -1.40 13.33
C GLY A 111 1.05 -1.33 12.83
N LYS A 112 0.60 -0.16 12.37
CA LYS A 112 -0.75 0.09 11.84
C LYS A 112 -0.91 -0.21 10.33
N MET A 113 0.17 -0.35 9.56
CA MET A 113 0.13 -0.65 8.11
C MET A 113 -0.80 -1.81 7.77
N ASN A 114 -0.75 -2.89 8.55
CA ASN A 114 -1.60 -4.06 8.32
C ASN A 114 -3.11 -3.73 8.47
N GLY A 115 -3.45 -2.81 9.38
CA GLY A 115 -4.81 -2.29 9.54
C GLY A 115 -5.25 -1.37 8.39
N PHE A 116 -4.33 -0.59 7.80
CA PHE A 116 -4.65 0.18 6.58
C PHE A 116 -4.88 -0.73 5.36
N SER A 117 -4.04 -1.75 5.16
CA SER A 117 -4.28 -2.77 4.13
C SER A 117 -5.62 -3.48 4.32
N GLN A 118 -6.00 -3.80 5.56
CA GLN A 118 -7.32 -4.34 5.88
C GLN A 118 -8.45 -3.35 5.61
N LYS A 119 -8.31 -2.06 5.97
CA LYS A 119 -9.31 -1.02 5.64
C LYS A 119 -9.53 -0.88 4.14
N ILE A 120 -8.46 -0.81 3.35
CA ILE A 120 -8.56 -0.71 1.88
C ILE A 120 -9.23 -1.96 1.32
N THR A 121 -8.84 -3.15 1.80
CA THR A 121 -9.48 -4.42 1.38
C THR A 121 -10.97 -4.48 1.77
N ALA A 122 -11.33 -4.00 2.96
CA ALA A 122 -12.73 -3.95 3.42
C ALA A 122 -13.57 -2.90 2.67
N ALA A 123 -12.96 -1.81 2.21
CA ALA A 123 -13.59 -0.87 1.28
C ALA A 123 -13.79 -1.45 -0.14
N CYS A 124 -13.22 -2.63 -0.42
CA CYS A 124 -13.42 -3.38 -1.67
C CYS A 124 -14.49 -4.49 -1.58
N THR A 125 -15.13 -4.70 -0.42
CA THR A 125 -16.06 -5.83 -0.16
C THR A 125 -17.48 -5.38 0.10
#